data_AF-A0A9D6TG90-F1
#
_entry.id   AF-A0A9D6TG90-F1
#
_cell.length_a   1.000
_cell.length_b   1.000
_cell.length_c   1.000
_cell.angle_alpha   90.00
_cell.angle_beta   90.00
_cell.angle_gamma   90.00
#
_symmetry.space_group_name_H-M   'P 1'
#
loop_
_entity.id
_entity.type
_entity.pdbx_description
1 polymer ?
#
loop_
_entity_poly.entity_id
_entity_poly.type
_entity_poly.pdbx_seq_one_letter_code
_entity_poly.pdbx_strand_id
1 'polypeptide(L)'
;VESGGNVEGARAGEDVVTPNGVTIVGHPCLESTVAHHASQVLAANYAAWIAHFWDEKGKVLRLDPVDEILRGCLLTHGGAVVHPQFAP
;
A
#
# COMPACT_ATOMS: atom_id res chain seq x y z
N VAL A 1 3.89 -1.40 14.86
CA VAL A 1 3.76 -2.87 14.86
C VAL A 1 2.32 -3.23 14.52
N GLU A 2 2.09 -3.98 13.43
CA GLU A 2 0.74 -4.18 12.88
C GLU A 2 0.36 -5.66 12.66
N SER A 3 1.33 -6.52 12.39
CA SER A 3 1.12 -7.97 12.16
C SER A 3 1.84 -8.85 13.19
N GLY A 4 1.84 -8.43 14.46
CA GLY A 4 2.51 -9.12 15.58
C GLY A 4 3.86 -8.52 15.95
N GLY A 5 4.77 -8.36 14.97
CA GLY A 5 6.10 -7.79 15.16
C GLY A 5 7.22 -8.83 15.16
N ASN A 6 8.41 -8.43 14.71
CA ASN A 6 9.54 -9.34 14.48
C ASN A 6 10.33 -9.69 15.75
N VAL A 7 10.09 -8.99 16.86
CA VAL A 7 10.85 -9.12 18.10
C VAL A 7 9.90 -9.45 19.24
N GLU A 8 10.26 -10.46 20.04
CA GLU A 8 9.50 -10.83 21.23
C GLU A 8 9.42 -9.65 22.20
N GLY A 9 8.22 -9.42 22.76
CA GLY A 9 7.96 -8.27 23.62
C GLY A 9 7.53 -6.99 22.87
N ALA A 10 7.54 -6.98 21.54
CA ALA A 10 6.93 -5.90 20.77
C ALA A 10 5.42 -5.83 21.03
N ARG A 11 4.90 -4.61 21.20
CA ARG A 11 3.47 -4.35 21.40
C ARG A 11 2.98 -3.31 20.41
N ALA A 12 1.84 -3.57 19.77
CA ALA A 12 1.26 -2.64 18.82
C ALA A 12 0.86 -1.34 19.52
N GLY A 13 1.40 -0.21 19.07
CA GLY A 13 1.07 1.12 19.60
C GLY A 13 1.82 1.52 20.88
N GLU A 14 2.73 0.69 21.39
CA GLU A 14 3.44 0.95 22.64
C GLU A 14 4.95 0.75 22.48
N ASP A 15 5.74 1.74 22.92
CA ASP A 15 7.18 1.58 23.07
C ASP A 15 7.49 0.88 24.40
N VAL A 16 8.17 -0.26 24.33
CA VAL A 16 8.46 -1.12 25.49
C VAL A 16 9.93 -1.02 25.87
N VAL A 17 10.24 -0.65 27.11
CA VAL A 17 11.62 -0.68 27.64
C VAL A 17 11.89 -2.01 28.34
N THR A 18 12.90 -2.74 27.90
CA THR A 18 13.30 -4.03 28.48
C THR A 18 13.99 -3.86 29.83
N PRO A 19 14.14 -4.94 30.65
CA PRO A 19 14.83 -4.88 31.94
C PRO A 19 16.29 -4.40 31.86
N ASN A 20 16.95 -4.61 30.72
CA ASN A 20 18.31 -4.14 30.44
C ASN A 20 18.36 -2.78 29.71
N GLY A 21 17.23 -2.06 29.61
CA GLY A 21 17.18 -0.68 29.13
C GLY A 21 17.08 -0.49 27.62
N VAL A 22 16.77 -1.52 26.84
CA VAL A 22 16.55 -1.40 25.38
C VAL A 22 15.11 -0.98 25.11
N THR A 23 14.89 0.01 24.23
CA THR A 23 13.54 0.40 23.80
C THR A 23 13.14 -0.33 22.53
N ILE A 24 12.03 -1.07 22.58
CA ILE A 24 11.38 -1.69 21.45
C ILE A 24 10.28 -0.75 20.96
N VAL A 25 10.44 -0.19 19.76
CA VAL A 25 9.48 0.77 19.18
C VAL A 25 8.27 0.04 18.60
N GLY A 26 7.08 0.36 19.10
CA GLY A 26 5.82 -0.32 18.77
C GLY A 26 4.89 0.43 17.84
N HIS A 27 5.22 1.68 17.49
CA HIS A 27 4.34 2.59 16.74
C HIS A 27 3.82 1.99 15.42
N PRO A 28 2.49 1.96 15.17
CA PRO A 28 1.92 1.60 13.87
C PRO A 28 1.98 2.78 12.89
N CYS A 29 1.70 2.54 11.61
CA CYS A 29 1.56 3.59 10.59
C CYS A 29 2.71 4.61 10.58
N LEU A 30 3.96 4.16 10.57
CA LEU A 30 5.15 5.02 10.69
C LEU A 30 5.21 6.10 9.61
N GLU A 31 4.67 5.84 8.42
CA GLU A 31 4.50 6.80 7.34
C GLU A 31 3.70 8.05 7.76
N SER A 32 2.81 7.93 8.74
CA SER A 32 2.05 9.05 9.31
C SER A 32 2.95 10.01 10.11
N THR A 33 4.08 9.54 10.63
CA THR A 33 5.07 10.39 11.33
C THR A 33 5.83 11.31 10.36
N VAL A 34 5.79 11.00 9.06
CA VAL A 34 6.40 11.75 7.95
C VAL A 34 5.36 12.05 6.86
N ALA A 35 4.14 12.40 7.28
CA ALA A 35 2.96 12.49 6.44
C ALA A 35 3.16 13.30 5.14
N HIS A 36 3.90 14.41 5.19
CA HIS A 36 4.16 15.23 4.00
C HIS A 36 4.90 14.44 2.90
N HIS A 37 6.03 13.80 3.26
CA HIS A 37 6.82 13.03 2.30
C HIS A 37 6.12 11.73 1.91
N ALA A 38 5.47 11.05 2.84
CA ALA A 38 4.67 9.86 2.56
C ALA A 38 3.58 10.17 1.52
N SER A 39 2.87 11.29 1.68
CA SER A 39 1.85 11.75 0.73
C SER A 39 2.47 12.10 -0.64
N GLN A 40 3.62 12.75 -0.65
CA GLN A 40 4.31 13.11 -1.90
C GLN A 40 4.69 11.89 -2.72
N VAL A 41 5.29 10.85 -2.11
CA VAL A 41 5.69 9.64 -2.83
C VAL A 41 4.49 8.79 -3.24
N LEU A 42 3.43 8.75 -2.41
CA LEU A 42 2.17 8.09 -2.77
C LEU A 42 1.50 8.78 -3.97
N ALA A 43 1.45 10.11 -3.98
CA ALA A 43 0.92 10.88 -5.10
C ALA A 43 1.73 10.64 -6.39
N ALA A 44 3.05 10.50 -6.29
CA ALA A 44 3.90 10.16 -7.42
C ALA A 44 3.56 8.77 -8.00
N ASN A 45 3.28 7.77 -7.15
CA ASN A 45 2.82 6.45 -7.61
C ASN A 45 1.48 6.55 -8.36
N TYR A 46 0.52 7.31 -7.84
CA TYR A 46 -0.76 7.50 -8.53
C TYR A 46 -0.61 8.26 -9.85
N ALA A 47 0.22 9.31 -9.88
CA ALA A 47 0.49 10.07 -11.10
C ALA A 47 1.12 9.19 -12.18
N ALA A 48 2.11 8.35 -11.80
CA ALA A 48 2.74 7.41 -12.72
C ALA A 48 1.74 6.36 -13.23
N TRP A 49 0.88 5.82 -12.35
CA TRP A 49 -0.17 4.88 -12.72
C TRP A 49 -1.16 5.49 -13.72
N ILE A 50 -1.67 6.70 -13.43
CA ILE A 50 -2.57 7.43 -14.33
C ILE A 50 -1.89 7.67 -15.67
N ALA A 51 -0.66 8.17 -15.67
CA ALA A 51 0.10 8.45 -16.89
C ALA A 51 0.31 7.19 -17.75
N HIS A 52 0.53 6.04 -17.14
CA HIS A 52 0.67 4.75 -17.85
C HIS A 52 -0.62 4.34 -18.56
N PHE A 53 -1.78 4.52 -17.93
CA PHE A 53 -3.07 4.11 -18.48
C PHE A 53 -3.84 5.20 -19.23
N TRP A 54 -3.36 6.44 -19.25
CA TRP A 54 -4.04 7.56 -19.90
C TRP A 54 -3.85 7.56 -21.42
N ASP A 55 -4.94 7.49 -22.17
CA ASP A 55 -4.95 7.72 -23.61
C ASP A 55 -5.17 9.21 -23.91
N GLU A 56 -4.11 9.89 -24.33
CA GLU A 56 -4.14 11.30 -24.70
C GLU A 56 -5.08 11.65 -25.85
N LYS A 57 -5.32 10.72 -26.79
CA LYS A 57 -6.18 10.95 -27.95
C LYS A 57 -7.65 10.72 -27.57
N GLY A 58 -7.93 9.60 -26.93
CA GLY A 58 -9.27 9.23 -26.48
C GLY A 58 -9.75 10.04 -25.28
N LYS A 59 -8.85 10.67 -24.51
CA LYS A 59 -9.13 11.34 -23.23
C LYS A 59 -9.83 10.42 -22.24
N VAL A 60 -9.36 9.17 -22.20
CA VAL A 60 -9.89 8.10 -21.37
C VAL A 60 -8.77 7.33 -20.69
N LEU A 61 -9.05 6.74 -19.53
CA LEU A 61 -8.19 5.71 -18.96
C LEU A 61 -8.41 4.41 -19.72
N ARG A 62 -7.40 3.95 -20.44
CA ARG A 62 -7.39 2.67 -21.14
C ARG A 62 -7.01 1.57 -20.17
N LEU A 63 -8.01 0.83 -19.71
CA LEU A 63 -7.84 -0.32 -18.82
C LEU A 63 -7.82 -1.61 -19.64
N ASP A 64 -6.63 -2.01 -20.11
CA ASP A 64 -6.45 -3.23 -20.91
C ASP A 64 -6.27 -4.47 -20.01
N PRO A 65 -7.19 -5.46 -20.02
CA PRO A 65 -7.12 -6.61 -19.11
C PRO A 65 -5.89 -7.50 -19.32
N VAL A 66 -5.15 -7.36 -20.43
CA VAL A 66 -3.91 -8.12 -20.66
C VAL A 66 -2.66 -7.42 -20.12
N ASP A 67 -2.76 -6.15 -19.73
CA ASP A 67 -1.65 -5.41 -19.11
C ASP A 67 -1.32 -6.01 -17.74
N GLU A 68 -0.05 -6.38 -17.54
CA GLU A 68 0.41 -7.07 -16.33
C GLU A 68 0.31 -6.19 -15.07
N ILE A 69 0.52 -4.88 -15.21
CA ILE A 69 0.40 -3.92 -14.10
C ILE A 69 -1.07 -3.84 -13.68
N LEU A 70 -1.99 -3.73 -14.65
CA LEU A 70 -3.41 -3.68 -14.36
C LEU A 70 -3.90 -4.98 -13.72
N ARG A 71 -3.50 -6.14 -14.26
CA ARG A 71 -3.86 -7.44 -13.68
C ARG A 71 -3.35 -7.61 -12.25
N GLY A 72 -2.19 -7.06 -11.93
CA GLY A 72 -1.60 -7.12 -10.59
C GLY A 72 -2.35 -6.29 -9.54
N CYS A 73 -3.04 -5.20 -9.94
CA CYS A 73 -3.70 -4.30 -8.99
C CYS A 73 -5.23 -4.26 -9.09
N LEU A 74 -5.84 -4.76 -10.16
CA LEU A 74 -7.29 -4.70 -10.37
C LEU A 74 -8.02 -5.82 -9.61
N LEU A 75 -8.71 -5.47 -8.52
CA LEU A 75 -9.47 -6.43 -7.72
C LEU A 75 -10.87 -6.71 -8.28
N THR A 76 -11.59 -5.67 -8.70
CA THR A 76 -12.98 -5.78 -9.19
C THR A 76 -13.19 -4.95 -10.46
N HIS A 77 -14.05 -5.44 -11.35
CA HIS A 77 -14.48 -4.72 -12.54
C HIS A 77 -15.84 -5.24 -13.02
N GLY A 78 -16.73 -4.34 -13.47
CA GLY A 78 -18.04 -4.74 -13.99
C GLY A 78 -18.94 -5.49 -12.99
N GLY A 79 -18.78 -5.25 -11.68
CA GLY A 79 -19.56 -5.91 -10.64
C GLY A 79 -19.06 -7.31 -10.25
N ALA A 80 -17.91 -7.75 -10.75
CA ALA A 80 -17.30 -9.04 -10.40
C ALA A 80 -15.91 -8.87 -9.79
N VAL A 81 -15.48 -9.85 -9.00
CA VAL A 81 -14.07 -10.00 -8.60
C VAL A 81 -13.31 -10.60 -9.78
N VAL A 82 -12.23 -9.94 -10.19
CA VAL A 82 -11.43 -10.33 -11.37
C VAL A 82 -10.01 -10.77 -11.02
N HIS A 83 -9.54 -10.45 -9.80
CA HIS A 83 -8.21 -10.85 -9.36
C HIS A 83 -8.18 -12.34 -8.94
N PRO A 84 -7.31 -13.18 -9.53
CA PRO A 84 -7.32 -14.63 -9.30
C PRO A 84 -7.21 -15.07 -7.84
N GLN A 85 -6.45 -14.33 -7.03
CA GLN A 85 -6.25 -14.65 -5.61
C GLN A 85 -7.50 -14.39 -4.74
N PHE A 86 -8.44 -13.58 -5.22
CA PHE A 86 -9.64 -13.18 -4.49
C PHE A 86 -10.93 -13.65 -5.15
N ALA A 87 -10.83 -14.31 -6.32
CA ALA A 87 -11.97 -14.94 -6.96
C ALA A 87 -12.57 -16.01 -6.01
N PRO A 88 -13.90 -16.10 -5.94
CA PRO A 88 -14.58 -17.09 -5.10
C PRO A 88 -14.29 -18.53 -5.50
#